data_AF-A0A9P6CX20-F1
#
_entry.id   AF-A0A9P6CX20-F1
#
_cell.length_a   1.000
_cell.length_b   1.000
_cell.length_c   1.000
_cell.angle_alpha   90.00
_cell.angle_beta   90.00
_cell.angle_gamma   90.00
#
_symmetry.space_group_name_H-M   'P 1'
#
loop_
_entity.id
_entity.type
_entity.pdbx_description
1 polymer ?
#
loop_
_entity_poly.entity_id
_entity_poly.type
_entity_poly.pdbx_seq_one_letter_code
_entity_poly.pdbx_strand_id
1 'polypeptide(L)'
;MSLVALSRDKQYYFPEGNVVLLVSPMLFKVHRHILARDGSIFENMFTLDGIAGNVPGSPENSNSQLNVFQQDGSDDESPIVLQGDTPSDFRCLLQCLYALPQDIAHWMSFGANSSDLGLLTSVLMMAHKYHFVTTESWASRTLLEHIHDLPPSGRILSEHMLVRISEVATKSSDEALLAVVRTRWRRLIAENRHLGPALTTTELVGPRSLQGLAYLAVLLQGRSFWNAEPSLTREHRIRLLSGFHNLTHFCAALPDTPPPFAHRAGCADARKCEESWARIWRGVFVDLGSDGQAVRGGGEGGLEARMQVRHHHLDVVGRLMMAISIVNVIPATPDLAEILGGGFASTVCEGAAMDAVVAFSRKTQDELMDFFEDVV
;
A
#
# COMPACT_ATOMS: atom_id res chain seq x y z
N MET A 1 14.03 1.59 38.97
CA MET A 1 13.70 2.35 37.75
C MET A 1 14.82 3.33 37.50
N SER A 2 15.57 3.17 36.40
CA SER A 2 16.67 4.08 36.06
C SER A 2 16.11 5.47 35.76
N LEU A 3 16.53 6.50 36.49
CA LEU A 3 16.24 7.89 36.19
C LEU A 3 16.93 8.22 34.86
N VAL A 4 16.19 8.19 33.76
CA VAL A 4 16.69 8.65 32.47
C VAL A 4 16.93 10.15 32.61
N ALA A 5 18.19 10.57 32.54
CA ALA A 5 18.55 11.97 32.61
C ALA A 5 17.89 12.72 31.45
N LEU A 6 17.07 13.73 31.77
CA LEU A 6 16.48 14.62 30.77
C LEU A 6 17.60 15.37 30.05
N SER A 7 17.48 15.51 28.74
CA SER A 7 18.46 16.22 27.92
C SER A 7 17.79 17.34 27.14
N ARG A 8 18.44 18.51 27.05
CA ARG A 8 17.93 19.63 26.27
C ARG A 8 18.32 19.46 24.80
N ASP A 9 17.39 19.71 23.89
CA ASP A 9 17.68 19.70 22.46
C ASP A 9 18.70 20.80 22.12
N LYS A 10 19.66 20.49 21.25
CA LYS A 10 20.76 21.42 20.92
C LYS A 10 20.33 22.59 20.04
N GLN A 11 19.25 22.42 19.27
CA GLN A 11 18.82 23.37 18.25
C GLN A 11 17.55 24.11 18.68
N TYR A 12 16.63 23.42 19.35
CA TYR A 12 15.31 23.93 19.71
C TYR A 12 15.11 24.01 21.23
N TYR A 13 16.12 24.54 21.90
CA TYR A 13 16.04 24.96 23.29
C TYR A 13 16.46 26.43 23.38
N PHE A 14 15.51 27.32 23.14
CA PHE A 14 15.76 28.76 23.08
C PHE A 14 15.72 29.38 24.49
N PRO A 15 16.72 30.18 24.88
CA PRO A 15 16.70 30.91 26.15
C PRO A 15 15.42 31.74 26.33
N GLU A 16 15.01 32.43 25.25
CA GLU A 16 13.83 33.29 25.14
C GLU A 16 12.50 32.53 24.93
N GLY A 17 12.55 31.20 24.84
CA GLY A 17 11.33 30.40 24.73
C GLY A 17 10.44 30.56 25.97
N ASN A 18 9.13 30.43 25.77
CA ASN A 18 8.12 30.59 26.83
C ASN A 18 7.22 29.35 27.00
N VAL A 19 7.65 28.20 26.45
CA VAL A 19 7.09 26.89 26.76
C VAL A 19 8.17 25.82 26.68
N VAL A 20 8.17 24.91 27.65
CA VAL A 20 9.01 23.71 27.68
C VAL A 20 8.16 22.47 27.40
N LEU A 21 8.58 21.66 26.44
CA LEU A 21 7.93 20.44 26.00
C LEU A 21 8.87 19.25 26.19
N LEU A 22 8.36 18.16 26.73
CA LEU A 22 9.08 16.91 26.90
C LEU A 22 8.64 15.90 25.84
N VAL A 23 9.56 15.56 24.93
CA VAL A 23 9.41 14.51 23.93
C VAL A 23 10.49 13.47 24.20
N SER A 24 10.13 12.38 24.88
CA SER A 24 10.95 11.19 25.16
C SER A 24 12.46 11.24 24.87
N PRO A 25 13.37 11.26 25.86
CA PRO A 25 13.43 12.00 27.13
C PRO A 25 14.03 13.42 26.93
N MET A 26 13.68 14.07 25.81
CA MET A 26 14.30 15.30 25.35
C MET A 26 13.41 16.52 25.59
N LEU A 27 13.98 17.57 26.16
CA LEU A 27 13.34 18.85 26.41
C LEU A 27 13.54 19.80 25.24
N PHE A 28 12.45 20.41 24.80
CA PHE A 28 12.40 21.44 23.78
C PHE A 28 11.87 22.71 24.44
N LYS A 29 12.56 23.83 24.27
CA LYS A 29 12.13 25.14 24.77
C LYS A 29 11.90 26.07 23.60
N VAL A 30 10.64 26.38 23.32
CA VAL A 30 10.21 27.07 22.08
C VAL A 30 9.23 28.20 22.38
N HIS A 31 8.74 28.88 21.34
CA HIS A 31 7.79 29.98 21.49
C HIS A 31 6.34 29.50 21.31
N ARG A 32 5.49 29.72 22.31
CA ARG A 32 4.05 29.39 22.31
C ARG A 32 3.35 29.87 21.05
N HIS A 33 3.63 31.12 20.63
CA HIS A 33 2.98 31.70 19.45
C HIS A 33 3.32 30.99 18.13
N ILE A 34 4.43 30.25 18.04
CA ILE A 34 4.77 29.45 16.86
C ILE A 34 3.96 28.15 16.84
N LEU A 35 3.80 27.51 18.00
CA LEU A 35 3.00 26.30 18.14
C LEU A 35 1.51 26.59 18.06
N ALA A 36 1.04 27.73 18.54
CA ALA A 36 -0.37 28.15 18.51
C ALA A 36 -0.83 28.65 17.13
N ARG A 37 -0.02 28.53 16.08
CA ARG A 37 -0.43 28.92 14.72
C ARG A 37 -1.38 27.87 14.16
N ASP A 38 -2.13 28.29 13.14
CA ASP A 38 -2.85 27.37 12.25
C ASP A 38 -3.93 26.52 12.94
N GLY A 39 -4.54 27.02 14.03
CA GLY A 39 -5.62 26.30 14.72
C GLY A 39 -5.15 25.03 15.44
N SER A 40 -3.85 24.91 15.71
CA SER A 40 -3.29 23.68 16.28
C SER A 40 -3.88 23.36 17.66
N ILE A 41 -3.70 22.11 18.11
CA ILE A 41 -4.07 21.70 19.48
C ILE A 41 -3.44 22.63 20.54
N PHE A 42 -2.23 23.13 20.27
CA PHE A 42 -1.51 23.98 21.20
C PHE A 42 -2.18 25.34 21.41
N GLU A 43 -2.89 25.88 20.42
CA GLU A 43 -3.63 27.13 20.56
C GLU A 43 -4.71 27.02 21.66
N ASN A 44 -5.51 25.95 21.60
CA ASN A 44 -6.54 25.69 22.61
C ASN A 44 -5.92 25.39 23.98
N MET A 45 -4.80 24.66 24.01
CA MET A 45 -4.11 24.34 25.26
C MET A 45 -3.62 25.62 25.98
N PHE A 46 -2.96 26.53 25.26
CA PHE A 46 -2.41 27.75 25.86
C PHE A 46 -3.47 28.80 26.23
N THR A 47 -4.61 28.81 25.54
CA THR A 47 -5.71 29.74 25.86
C THR A 47 -6.43 29.35 27.17
N LEU A 48 -6.51 28.06 27.48
CA LEU A 48 -7.08 27.57 28.74
C LEU A 48 -6.22 27.93 29.95
N ASP A 49 -4.89 27.85 29.84
CA ASP A 49 -3.96 28.23 30.90
C ASP A 49 -4.07 29.72 31.26
N GLY A 50 -4.30 30.58 30.25
CA GLY A 50 -4.49 32.02 30.44
C GLY A 50 -5.76 32.38 31.23
N ILE A 51 -6.76 31.50 31.24
CA ILE A 51 -8.03 31.70 31.98
C ILE A 51 -7.88 31.25 33.44
N ALA A 52 -7.15 30.17 33.70
CA ALA A 52 -6.93 29.66 35.05
C ALA A 52 -5.98 30.55 35.89
N GLY A 53 -5.01 31.21 35.25
CA GLY A 53 -4.01 32.06 35.92
C GLY A 53 -4.49 33.48 36.28
N ASN A 54 -5.70 33.88 35.89
CA ASN A 54 -6.11 35.28 35.88
C ASN A 54 -7.43 35.56 36.64
N VAL A 55 -7.68 34.85 37.76
CA VAL A 55 -8.75 35.21 38.70
C VAL A 55 -8.17 36.08 39.83
N PRO A 56 -8.18 37.41 39.72
CA PRO A 56 -7.89 38.28 40.85
C PRO A 56 -9.07 38.24 41.83
N GLY A 57 -8.90 37.58 42.97
CA GLY A 57 -9.80 37.73 44.12
C GLY A 57 -10.46 36.48 44.69
N SER A 58 -9.90 35.28 44.52
CA SER A 58 -10.38 34.14 45.32
C SER A 58 -9.64 34.11 46.68
N PRO A 59 -10.36 34.27 47.80
CA PRO A 59 -9.73 34.30 49.12
C PRO A 59 -9.16 32.93 49.47
N GLU A 60 -7.97 32.96 50.08
CA GLU A 60 -7.32 31.83 50.69
C GLU A 60 -8.28 31.13 51.67
N ASN A 61 -8.88 30.00 51.27
CA ASN A 61 -9.44 29.02 52.20
C ASN A 61 -9.68 27.67 51.52
N SER A 62 -8.78 26.73 51.86
CA SER A 62 -9.06 25.36 52.27
C SER A 62 -9.72 24.39 51.26
N ASN A 63 -8.89 23.43 50.82
CA ASN A 63 -9.24 22.00 50.61
C ASN A 63 -10.15 21.60 49.43
N SER A 64 -9.94 22.16 48.25
CA SER A 64 -10.26 21.43 47.01
C SER A 64 -8.97 21.13 46.22
N GLN A 65 -8.47 19.91 46.38
CA GLN A 65 -7.47 19.28 45.51
C GLN A 65 -8.08 19.05 44.10
N LEU A 66 -8.40 20.13 43.40
CA LEU A 66 -8.55 20.09 41.95
C LEU A 66 -7.15 20.26 41.39
N ASN A 67 -6.61 19.16 40.85
CA ASN A 67 -5.30 19.07 40.23
C ASN A 67 -5.09 20.23 39.25
N VAL A 68 -4.47 21.32 39.73
CA VAL A 68 -3.84 22.33 38.88
C VAL A 68 -2.85 21.55 38.01
N PHE A 69 -2.97 21.69 36.69
CA PHE A 69 -2.12 21.02 35.72
C PHE A 69 -0.65 21.20 36.11
N GLN A 70 -0.04 20.15 36.66
CA GLN A 70 1.34 20.17 37.18
C GLN A 70 2.40 20.21 36.04
N GLN A 71 1.95 20.41 34.80
CA GLN A 71 2.70 20.36 33.55
C GLN A 71 2.26 21.55 32.67
N ASP A 72 2.51 22.77 33.14
CA ASP A 72 2.15 24.01 32.44
C ASP A 72 3.21 24.45 31.41
N GLY A 73 4.35 23.75 31.37
CA GLY A 73 5.47 24.02 30.49
C GLY A 73 6.21 25.30 30.85
N SER A 74 6.11 25.78 32.09
CA SER A 74 6.78 27.00 32.54
C SER A 74 8.29 26.81 32.70
N ASP A 75 8.73 25.62 33.11
CA ASP A 75 10.13 25.26 33.30
C ASP A 75 10.45 23.78 32.97
N ASP A 76 11.70 23.39 33.20
CA ASP A 76 12.22 22.03 32.94
C ASP A 76 11.68 20.98 33.92
N GLU A 77 11.22 21.39 35.10
CA GLU A 77 10.70 20.51 36.13
C GLU A 77 9.20 20.23 35.92
N SER A 78 8.51 21.12 35.18
CA SER A 78 7.08 21.06 34.85
C SER A 78 6.78 21.12 33.33
N PRO A 79 7.46 20.34 32.47
CA PRO A 79 7.30 20.42 31.02
C PRO A 79 5.95 19.83 30.56
N ILE A 80 5.45 20.31 29.42
CA ILE A 80 4.29 19.71 28.75
C ILE A 80 4.74 18.42 28.07
N VAL A 81 4.19 17.28 28.49
CA VAL A 81 4.66 15.97 28.02
C VAL A 81 3.92 15.53 26.76
N LEU A 82 4.65 15.39 25.65
CA LEU A 82 4.13 14.91 24.38
C LEU A 82 4.32 13.38 24.29
N GLN A 83 3.27 12.66 24.69
CA GLN A 83 3.29 11.20 24.73
C GLN A 83 3.28 10.58 23.33
N GLY A 84 4.11 9.55 23.15
CA GLY A 84 4.16 8.73 21.92
C GLY A 84 4.98 9.32 20.77
N ASP A 85 5.59 10.49 20.93
CA ASP A 85 6.41 11.11 19.88
C ASP A 85 7.90 10.84 20.05
N THR A 86 8.61 10.86 18.92
CA THR A 86 10.06 10.81 18.88
C THR A 86 10.65 12.23 18.81
N PRO A 87 11.79 12.49 19.46
CA PRO A 87 12.49 13.78 19.32
C PRO A 87 12.83 14.11 17.87
N SER A 88 13.12 13.10 17.04
CA SER A 88 13.43 13.29 15.62
C SER A 88 12.23 13.82 14.84
N ASP A 89 11.04 13.25 15.03
CA ASP A 89 9.85 13.68 14.30
C ASP A 89 9.40 15.06 14.78
N PHE A 90 9.43 15.32 16.08
CA PHE A 90 9.10 16.64 16.62
C PHE A 90 10.09 17.71 16.15
N ARG A 91 11.38 17.39 16.07
CA ARG A 91 12.39 18.30 15.51
C ARG A 91 12.12 18.64 14.05
N CYS A 92 11.65 17.68 13.25
CA CYS A 92 11.24 17.91 11.86
C CYS A 92 10.09 18.92 11.77
N LEU A 93 9.07 18.79 12.63
CA LEU A 93 7.98 19.76 12.73
C LEU A 93 8.52 21.16 13.08
N LEU A 94 9.34 21.28 14.11
CA LEU A 94 9.92 22.57 14.51
C LEU A 94 10.78 23.17 13.41
N GLN A 95 11.54 22.35 12.68
CA GLN A 95 12.31 22.79 11.53
C GLN A 95 11.43 23.40 10.45
N CYS A 96 10.25 22.82 10.20
CA CYS A 96 9.27 23.42 9.29
C CYS A 96 8.68 24.72 9.83
N LEU A 97 8.28 24.76 11.10
CA LEU A 97 7.61 25.92 11.70
C LEU A 97 8.52 27.15 11.86
N TYR A 98 9.83 26.93 12.04
CA TYR A 98 10.85 27.96 12.14
C TYR A 98 11.61 28.20 10.83
N ALA A 99 11.24 27.52 9.74
CA ALA A 99 11.94 27.59 8.45
C ALA A 99 11.93 29.01 7.88
N LEU A 100 13.04 29.41 7.27
CA LEU A 100 13.09 30.61 6.44
C LEU A 100 12.68 30.28 5.00
N PRO A 101 12.24 31.26 4.19
CA PRO A 101 11.77 31.01 2.82
C PRO A 101 12.74 30.21 1.95
N GLN A 102 14.05 30.43 2.09
CA GLN A 102 15.07 29.68 1.36
C GLN A 102 15.15 28.20 1.75
N ASP A 103 14.87 27.86 3.02
CA ASP A 103 14.86 26.47 3.49
C ASP A 103 13.66 25.74 2.89
N ILE A 104 12.50 26.41 2.88
CA ILE A 104 11.28 25.89 2.24
C ILE A 104 11.51 25.73 0.73
N ALA A 105 12.14 26.72 0.08
CA ALA A 105 12.45 26.65 -1.35
C ALA A 105 13.39 25.48 -1.68
N HIS A 106 14.33 25.14 -0.78
CA HIS A 106 15.17 23.97 -0.94
C HIS A 106 14.37 22.67 -0.91
N TRP A 107 13.43 22.52 0.03
CA TRP A 107 12.57 21.33 0.13
C TRP A 107 11.55 21.20 -1.00
N MET A 108 11.20 22.31 -1.65
CA MET A 108 10.33 22.34 -2.83
C MET A 108 11.11 22.12 -4.14
N SER A 109 12.45 22.15 -4.11
CA SER A 109 13.25 21.97 -5.30
C SER A 109 13.20 20.51 -5.77
N PHE A 110 12.82 20.30 -7.03
CA PHE A 110 12.86 19.00 -7.68
C PHE A 110 14.26 18.38 -7.62
N GLY A 111 14.32 17.08 -7.32
CA GLY A 111 15.57 16.33 -7.10
C GLY A 111 15.86 16.00 -5.63
N ALA A 112 14.86 16.10 -4.76
CA ALA A 112 14.95 15.77 -3.34
C ALA A 112 15.74 14.48 -3.06
N ASN A 113 16.61 14.58 -2.07
CA ASN A 113 17.28 13.41 -1.53
C ASN A 113 16.32 12.65 -0.61
N SER A 114 16.67 11.40 -0.28
CA SER A 114 15.90 10.59 0.68
C SER A 114 15.73 11.26 2.04
N SER A 115 16.62 12.20 2.40
CA SER A 115 16.53 13.03 3.60
C SER A 115 15.29 13.93 3.59
N ASP A 116 14.98 14.54 2.46
CA ASP A 116 13.94 15.58 2.38
C ASP A 116 12.56 14.92 2.38
N LEU A 117 12.44 13.74 1.75
CA LEU A 117 11.26 12.89 1.88
C LEU A 117 11.03 12.44 3.32
N GLY A 118 12.11 12.11 4.05
CA GLY A 118 12.02 11.77 5.47
C GLY A 118 11.53 12.93 6.32
N LEU A 119 12.07 14.11 6.09
CA LEU A 119 11.63 15.36 6.73
C LEU A 119 10.15 15.62 6.44
N LEU A 120 9.75 15.65 5.17
CA LEU A 120 8.36 15.92 4.74
C LEU A 120 7.38 14.89 5.31
N THR A 121 7.76 13.61 5.34
CA THR A 121 6.93 12.54 5.94
C THR A 121 6.74 12.76 7.44
N SER A 122 7.81 13.10 8.16
CA SER A 122 7.74 13.43 9.59
C SER A 122 6.93 14.70 9.84
N VAL A 123 7.11 15.74 9.02
CA VAL A 123 6.32 16.98 9.11
C VAL A 123 4.84 16.69 8.89
N LEU A 124 4.48 15.93 7.84
CA LEU A 124 3.09 15.57 7.55
C LEU A 124 2.46 14.81 8.73
N MET A 125 3.16 13.83 9.28
CA MET A 125 2.68 13.03 10.41
C MET A 125 2.42 13.89 11.65
N MET A 126 3.35 14.78 11.99
CA MET A 126 3.24 15.63 13.17
C MET A 126 2.23 16.76 12.97
N ALA A 127 2.17 17.33 11.77
CA ALA A 127 1.18 18.33 11.40
C ALA A 127 -0.24 17.77 11.50
N HIS A 128 -0.46 16.55 10.99
CA HIS A 128 -1.73 15.84 11.15
C HIS A 128 -2.06 15.59 12.63
N LYS A 129 -1.13 15.03 13.41
CA LYS A 129 -1.32 14.71 14.84
C LYS A 129 -1.69 15.95 15.66
N TYR A 130 -1.06 17.09 15.39
CA TYR A 130 -1.25 18.32 16.14
C TYR A 130 -2.19 19.33 15.48
N HIS A 131 -2.85 18.94 14.39
CA HIS A 131 -3.78 19.75 13.61
C HIS A 131 -3.21 21.07 13.06
N PHE A 132 -1.98 21.05 12.54
CA PHE A 132 -1.46 22.15 11.72
C PHE A 132 -1.93 22.00 10.27
N VAL A 133 -3.19 22.37 10.00
CA VAL A 133 -3.92 22.06 8.75
C VAL A 133 -3.22 22.57 7.48
N THR A 134 -2.73 23.80 7.47
CA THR A 134 -2.03 24.36 6.31
C THR A 134 -0.67 23.73 6.09
N THR A 135 0.03 23.38 7.18
CA THR A 135 1.33 22.70 7.13
C THR A 135 1.17 21.26 6.67
N GLU A 136 0.14 20.56 7.13
CA GLU A 136 -0.26 19.22 6.67
C GLU A 136 -0.54 19.23 5.17
N SER A 137 -1.40 20.15 4.72
CA SER A 137 -1.77 20.30 3.31
C SER A 137 -0.56 20.63 2.41
N TRP A 138 0.35 21.47 2.89
CA TRP A 138 1.59 21.78 2.19
C TRP A 138 2.52 20.56 2.12
N ALA A 139 2.80 19.92 3.25
CA ALA A 139 3.70 18.78 3.33
C ALA A 139 3.20 17.62 2.47
N SER A 140 1.90 17.34 2.48
CA SER A 140 1.32 16.29 1.64
C SER A 140 1.47 16.59 0.15
N ARG A 141 1.12 17.81 -0.30
CA ARG A 141 1.25 18.20 -1.71
C ARG A 141 2.70 18.13 -2.18
N THR A 142 3.63 18.65 -1.39
CA THR A 142 5.05 18.61 -1.71
C THR A 142 5.55 17.17 -1.75
N LEU A 143 5.16 16.32 -0.80
CA LEU A 143 5.51 14.90 -0.81
C LEU A 143 4.95 14.19 -2.06
N LEU A 144 3.71 14.49 -2.44
CA LEU A 144 3.06 13.94 -3.64
C LEU A 144 3.81 14.30 -4.93
N GLU A 145 4.18 15.57 -5.10
CA GLU A 145 4.98 16.06 -6.23
C GLU A 145 6.31 15.31 -6.33
N HIS A 146 7.02 15.18 -5.20
CA HIS A 146 8.28 14.44 -5.17
C HIS A 146 8.12 12.97 -5.56
N ILE A 147 7.08 12.28 -5.08
CA ILE A 147 6.88 10.85 -5.42
C ILE A 147 6.48 10.68 -6.89
N HIS A 148 5.75 11.63 -7.47
CA HIS A 148 5.40 11.61 -8.89
C HIS A 148 6.64 11.73 -9.78
N ASP A 149 7.56 12.63 -9.45
CA ASP A 149 8.74 12.88 -10.27
C ASP A 149 9.84 11.84 -10.11
N LEU A 150 9.71 10.92 -9.15
CA LEU A 150 10.64 9.80 -9.04
C LEU A 150 10.57 8.94 -10.31
N PRO A 151 11.68 8.85 -11.07
CA PRO A 151 11.69 8.13 -12.33
C PRO A 151 11.30 6.66 -12.09
N PRO A 152 10.65 6.01 -13.06
CA PRO A 152 10.31 4.61 -12.91
C PRO A 152 11.56 3.76 -12.69
N SER A 153 12.69 4.10 -13.30
CA SER A 153 13.92 3.29 -13.23
C SER A 153 14.96 3.79 -12.21
N GLY A 154 14.73 4.90 -11.49
CA GLY A 154 15.75 5.56 -10.66
C GLY A 154 15.32 5.77 -9.20
N ARG A 155 16.33 5.75 -8.31
CA ARG A 155 16.27 5.85 -6.83
C ARG A 155 14.96 5.30 -6.23
N ILE A 156 14.96 3.99 -6.02
CA ILE A 156 13.92 3.28 -5.26
C ILE A 156 13.73 4.01 -3.93
N LEU A 157 12.50 4.49 -3.65
CA LEU A 157 12.11 4.88 -2.29
C LEU A 157 12.49 3.73 -1.38
N SER A 158 13.26 4.00 -0.33
CA SER A 158 13.59 2.92 0.60
C SER A 158 12.29 2.30 1.11
N GLU A 159 12.31 0.99 1.32
CA GLU A 159 11.17 0.22 1.83
C GLU A 159 10.55 0.90 3.06
N HIS A 160 11.38 1.22 4.04
CA HIS A 160 10.97 1.92 5.26
C HIS A 160 10.30 3.28 4.97
N MET A 161 10.76 4.03 3.97
CA MET A 161 10.13 5.30 3.61
C MET A 161 8.73 5.07 3.02
N LEU A 162 8.60 4.09 2.11
CA LEU A 162 7.31 3.78 1.51
C LEU A 162 6.30 3.30 2.56
N VAL A 163 6.74 2.49 3.54
CA VAL A 163 5.91 2.09 4.69
C VAL A 163 5.46 3.32 5.49
N ARG A 164 6.37 4.21 5.88
CA ARG A 164 6.01 5.43 6.64
C ARG A 164 5.06 6.34 5.89
N ILE A 165 5.29 6.54 4.58
CA ILE A 165 4.40 7.34 3.72
C ILE A 165 3.01 6.68 3.64
N SER A 166 2.96 5.35 3.54
CA SER A 166 1.70 4.59 3.54
C SER A 166 0.91 4.81 4.82
N GLU A 167 1.56 4.69 5.97
CA GLU A 167 0.94 4.86 7.28
C GLU A 167 0.39 6.27 7.48
N VAL A 168 1.17 7.29 7.13
CA VAL A 168 0.73 8.68 7.30
C VAL A 168 -0.42 9.01 6.35
N ALA A 169 -0.35 8.58 5.08
CA ALA A 169 -1.42 8.80 4.11
C ALA A 169 -2.75 8.19 4.54
N THR A 170 -2.69 7.04 5.23
CA THR A 170 -3.87 6.37 5.79
C THR A 170 -4.43 7.14 6.98
N LYS A 171 -3.57 7.57 7.90
CA LYS A 171 -3.99 8.37 9.08
C LYS A 171 -4.59 9.71 8.66
N SER A 172 -3.97 10.39 7.69
CA SER A 172 -4.45 11.67 7.17
C SER A 172 -5.61 11.55 6.18
N SER A 173 -6.04 10.33 5.82
CA SER A 173 -7.08 10.09 4.81
C SER A 173 -6.78 10.80 3.47
N ASP A 174 -5.51 10.89 3.09
CA ASP A 174 -5.10 11.54 1.85
C ASP A 174 -5.17 10.56 0.67
N GLU A 175 -6.29 10.58 -0.05
CA GLU A 175 -6.51 9.65 -1.18
C GLU A 175 -5.56 9.87 -2.36
N ALA A 176 -5.06 11.09 -2.58
CA ALA A 176 -4.11 11.34 -3.66
C ALA A 176 -2.77 10.68 -3.36
N LEU A 177 -2.28 10.83 -2.13
CA LEU A 177 -1.07 10.18 -1.66
C LEU A 177 -1.23 8.65 -1.61
N LEU A 178 -2.38 8.15 -1.12
CA LEU A 178 -2.69 6.73 -1.11
C LEU A 178 -2.72 6.12 -2.52
N ALA A 179 -3.28 6.80 -3.52
CA ALA A 179 -3.31 6.32 -4.90
C ALA A 179 -1.90 6.11 -5.48
N VAL A 180 -0.99 7.04 -5.21
CA VAL A 180 0.41 6.96 -5.66
C VAL A 180 1.16 5.85 -4.92
N VAL A 181 1.00 5.76 -3.60
CA VAL A 181 1.59 4.70 -2.78
C VAL A 181 1.12 3.32 -3.22
N ARG A 182 -0.19 3.13 -3.43
CA ARG A 182 -0.79 1.88 -3.94
C ARG A 182 -0.19 1.49 -5.29
N THR A 183 0.03 2.47 -6.18
CA THR A 183 0.65 2.25 -7.49
C THR A 183 2.11 1.79 -7.35
N ARG A 184 2.87 2.38 -6.42
CA ARG A 184 4.25 1.98 -6.14
C ARG A 184 4.32 0.58 -5.54
N TRP A 185 3.45 0.24 -4.58
CA TRP A 185 3.35 -1.11 -4.02
C TRP A 185 3.00 -2.15 -5.08
N ARG A 186 1.98 -1.89 -5.92
CA ARG A 186 1.60 -2.79 -7.02
C ARG A 186 2.79 -3.11 -7.92
N ARG A 187 3.62 -2.12 -8.21
CA ARG A 187 4.81 -2.30 -9.01
C ARG A 187 5.89 -3.13 -8.30
N LEU A 188 6.17 -2.87 -7.03
CA LEU A 188 7.14 -3.66 -6.26
C LEU A 188 6.72 -5.13 -6.16
N ILE A 189 5.42 -5.37 -5.97
CA ILE A 189 4.83 -6.72 -5.97
C ILE A 189 5.04 -7.39 -7.33
N ALA A 190 4.73 -6.71 -8.44
CA ALA A 190 4.93 -7.24 -9.78
C ALA A 190 6.40 -7.55 -10.10
N GLU A 191 7.33 -6.81 -9.50
CA GLU A 191 8.79 -7.03 -9.63
C GLU A 191 9.34 -8.05 -8.62
N ASN A 192 8.49 -8.66 -7.78
CA ASN A 192 8.88 -9.56 -6.69
C ASN A 192 9.88 -8.95 -5.69
N ARG A 193 9.74 -7.65 -5.38
CA ARG A 193 10.61 -6.93 -4.44
C ARG A 193 9.87 -6.49 -3.19
N HIS A 194 10.55 -6.53 -2.05
CA HIS A 194 10.02 -6.08 -0.74
C HIS A 194 8.66 -6.71 -0.39
N LEU A 195 8.47 -8.00 -0.71
CA LEU A 195 7.17 -8.66 -0.64
C LEU A 195 6.60 -8.78 0.77
N GLY A 196 7.43 -9.06 1.77
CA GLY A 196 6.97 -9.13 3.17
C GLY A 196 6.44 -7.78 3.69
N PRO A 197 7.23 -6.69 3.58
CA PRO A 197 6.78 -5.32 3.87
C PRO A 197 5.58 -4.87 3.04
N ALA A 198 5.51 -5.27 1.76
CA ALA A 198 4.35 -5.01 0.92
C ALA A 198 3.11 -5.70 1.48
N LEU A 199 3.21 -6.97 1.89
CA LEU A 199 2.11 -7.71 2.49
C LEU A 199 1.64 -7.03 3.78
N THR A 200 2.54 -6.75 4.72
CA THR A 200 2.17 -6.10 6.00
C THR A 200 1.54 -4.72 5.78
N THR A 201 2.08 -3.93 4.86
CA THR A 201 1.61 -2.56 4.63
C THR A 201 0.29 -2.55 3.88
N THR A 202 0.09 -3.43 2.90
CA THR A 202 -1.15 -3.48 2.13
C THR A 202 -2.35 -3.96 2.96
N GLU A 203 -2.14 -4.67 4.07
CA GLU A 203 -3.19 -4.93 5.06
C GLU A 203 -3.65 -3.67 5.79
N LEU A 204 -2.74 -2.70 5.98
CA LEU A 204 -3.05 -1.45 6.65
C LEU A 204 -3.68 -0.42 5.70
N VAL A 205 -3.20 -0.35 4.45
CA VAL A 205 -3.45 0.81 3.56
C VAL A 205 -4.05 0.43 2.20
N GLY A 206 -4.06 -0.85 1.88
CA GLY A 206 -4.35 -1.37 0.55
C GLY A 206 -5.84 -1.68 0.34
N PRO A 207 -6.37 -1.47 -0.87
CA PRO A 207 -7.61 -2.12 -1.25
C PRO A 207 -7.42 -3.65 -1.21
N ARG A 208 -8.50 -4.39 -0.94
CA ARG A 208 -8.46 -5.87 -0.88
C ARG A 208 -7.79 -6.51 -2.10
N SER A 209 -7.97 -5.96 -3.29
CA SER A 209 -7.31 -6.45 -4.51
C SER A 209 -5.78 -6.34 -4.45
N LEU A 210 -5.23 -5.26 -3.88
CA LEU A 210 -3.78 -5.10 -3.73
C LEU A 210 -3.22 -6.04 -2.65
N GLN A 211 -3.98 -6.24 -1.56
CA GLN A 211 -3.64 -7.22 -0.52
C GLN A 211 -3.59 -8.63 -1.10
N GLY A 212 -4.61 -9.04 -1.86
CA GLY A 212 -4.65 -10.34 -2.54
C GLY A 212 -3.47 -10.55 -3.49
N LEU A 213 -3.06 -9.52 -4.24
CA LEU A 213 -1.85 -9.56 -5.07
C LEU A 213 -0.56 -9.75 -4.24
N ALA A 214 -0.44 -9.08 -3.09
CA ALA A 214 0.71 -9.25 -2.21
C ALA A 214 0.78 -10.68 -1.64
N TYR A 215 -0.35 -11.22 -1.21
CA TYR A 215 -0.46 -12.61 -0.74
C TYR A 215 -0.11 -13.61 -1.84
N LEU A 216 -0.65 -13.44 -3.05
CA LEU A 216 -0.32 -14.31 -4.18
C LEU A 216 1.18 -14.25 -4.51
N ALA A 217 1.77 -13.06 -4.56
CA ALA A 217 3.19 -12.92 -4.85
C ALA A 217 4.08 -13.59 -3.79
N VAL A 218 3.77 -13.43 -2.50
CA VAL A 218 4.48 -14.12 -1.40
C VAL A 218 4.26 -15.63 -1.50
N LEU A 219 3.05 -16.09 -1.80
CA LEU A 219 2.74 -17.51 -1.95
C LEU A 219 3.59 -18.16 -3.04
N LEU A 220 3.77 -17.49 -4.17
CA LEU A 220 4.56 -17.97 -5.30
C LEU A 220 6.07 -18.06 -5.00
N GLN A 221 6.58 -17.37 -3.98
CA GLN A 221 7.97 -17.53 -3.52
C GLN A 221 8.20 -18.86 -2.76
N GLY A 222 7.13 -19.47 -2.25
CA GLY A 222 7.16 -20.74 -1.55
C GLY A 222 7.69 -20.69 -0.11
N ARG A 223 7.68 -21.85 0.55
CA ARG A 223 7.86 -21.97 2.00
C ARG A 223 9.24 -21.56 2.52
N SER A 224 10.30 -21.71 1.71
CA SER A 224 11.65 -21.26 2.08
C SER A 224 11.69 -19.75 2.31
N PHE A 225 11.05 -18.99 1.42
CA PHE A 225 10.90 -17.54 1.56
C PHE A 225 10.09 -17.18 2.82
N TRP A 226 8.95 -17.85 3.05
CA TRP A 226 8.08 -17.55 4.21
C TRP A 226 8.78 -17.73 5.57
N ASN A 227 9.70 -18.68 5.65
CA ASN A 227 10.49 -18.95 6.85
C ASN A 227 11.63 -17.95 7.04
N ALA A 228 12.21 -17.46 5.93
CA ALA A 228 13.32 -16.51 5.96
C ALA A 228 12.84 -15.06 6.15
N GLU A 229 11.61 -14.73 5.75
CA GLU A 229 11.08 -13.37 5.78
C GLU A 229 10.62 -12.97 7.20
N PRO A 230 11.32 -12.03 7.86
CA PRO A 230 11.04 -11.65 9.25
C PRO A 230 9.77 -10.82 9.41
N SER A 231 9.34 -10.11 8.37
CA SER A 231 8.14 -9.26 8.42
C SER A 231 6.83 -10.06 8.41
N LEU A 232 6.86 -11.32 7.98
CA LEU A 232 5.69 -12.19 8.00
C LEU A 232 5.36 -12.64 9.42
N THR A 233 4.12 -12.44 9.83
CA THR A 233 3.58 -12.88 11.12
C THR A 233 3.13 -14.35 11.07
N ARG A 234 2.72 -14.91 12.21
CA ARG A 234 2.09 -16.23 12.25
C ARG A 234 0.77 -16.24 11.48
N GLU A 235 -0.02 -15.17 11.60
CA GLU A 235 -1.31 -15.00 10.93
C GLU A 235 -1.13 -14.99 9.41
N HIS A 236 -0.12 -14.26 8.90
CA HIS A 236 0.21 -14.26 7.47
C HIS A 236 0.50 -15.66 6.95
N ARG A 237 1.26 -16.47 7.72
CA ARG A 237 1.59 -17.84 7.34
C ARG A 237 0.35 -18.76 7.33
N ILE A 238 -0.60 -18.56 8.24
CA ILE A 238 -1.87 -19.29 8.24
C ILE A 238 -2.66 -18.96 6.98
N ARG A 239 -2.84 -17.66 6.67
CA ARG A 239 -3.52 -17.21 5.45
C ARG A 239 -2.86 -17.72 4.18
N LEU A 240 -1.52 -17.77 4.12
CA LEU A 240 -0.79 -18.35 2.98
C LEU A 240 -1.05 -19.85 2.81
N LEU A 241 -1.23 -20.60 3.90
CA LEU A 241 -1.59 -22.02 3.83
C LEU A 241 -3.04 -22.21 3.38
N SER A 242 -3.98 -21.40 3.88
CA SER A 242 -5.37 -21.38 3.41
C SER A 242 -5.44 -21.03 1.92
N GLY A 243 -4.72 -19.98 1.51
CA GLY A 243 -4.55 -19.58 0.12
C GLY A 243 -3.98 -20.68 -0.76
N PHE A 244 -2.95 -21.39 -0.30
CA PHE A 244 -2.39 -22.52 -1.02
C PHE A 244 -3.44 -23.60 -1.28
N HIS A 245 -4.21 -23.97 -0.25
CA HIS A 245 -5.28 -24.96 -0.40
C HIS A 245 -6.35 -24.50 -1.39
N ASN A 246 -6.90 -23.29 -1.17
CA ASN A 246 -7.99 -22.75 -1.97
C ASN A 246 -7.59 -22.54 -3.44
N LEU A 247 -6.42 -21.96 -3.69
CA LEU A 247 -5.91 -21.77 -5.04
C LEU A 247 -5.57 -23.10 -5.72
N THR A 248 -5.06 -24.10 -5.01
CA THR A 248 -4.82 -25.43 -5.59
C THR A 248 -6.14 -26.02 -6.12
N HIS A 249 -7.21 -25.98 -5.34
CA HIS A 249 -8.52 -26.46 -5.76
C HIS A 249 -9.10 -25.63 -6.92
N PHE A 250 -9.03 -24.30 -6.82
CA PHE A 250 -9.52 -23.41 -7.88
C PHE A 250 -8.79 -23.63 -9.21
N CYS A 251 -7.45 -23.67 -9.17
CA CYS A 251 -6.60 -23.87 -10.34
C CYS A 251 -6.75 -25.26 -10.97
N ALA A 252 -7.12 -26.27 -10.19
CA ALA A 252 -7.43 -27.62 -10.68
C ALA A 252 -8.80 -27.69 -11.36
N ALA A 253 -9.79 -26.96 -10.84
CA ALA A 253 -11.14 -26.87 -11.44
C ALA A 253 -11.18 -25.95 -12.67
N LEU A 254 -10.23 -25.02 -12.80
CA LEU A 254 -10.21 -23.98 -13.82
C LEU A 254 -10.44 -24.51 -15.25
N PRO A 255 -9.81 -25.60 -15.74
CA PRO A 255 -10.03 -26.08 -17.10
C PRO A 255 -11.45 -26.60 -17.36
N ASP A 256 -12.17 -26.98 -16.30
CA ASP A 256 -13.53 -27.52 -16.35
C ASP A 256 -14.62 -26.45 -16.14
N THR A 257 -14.24 -25.22 -15.80
CA THR A 257 -15.16 -24.12 -15.45
C THR A 257 -15.02 -22.93 -16.41
N PRO A 258 -15.44 -23.08 -17.69
CA PRO A 258 -15.41 -21.97 -18.63
C PRO A 258 -16.31 -20.82 -18.16
N PRO A 259 -15.88 -19.55 -18.31
CA PRO A 259 -16.70 -18.42 -17.93
C PRO A 259 -17.94 -18.35 -18.85
N PRO A 260 -19.15 -18.16 -18.28
CA PRO A 260 -20.37 -18.04 -19.06
C PRO A 260 -20.39 -16.73 -19.84
N PHE A 261 -20.99 -16.73 -21.03
CA PHE A 261 -21.14 -15.53 -21.87
C PHE A 261 -22.55 -15.42 -22.46
N ALA A 262 -22.98 -14.20 -22.77
CA ALA A 262 -24.28 -13.96 -23.41
C ALA A 262 -24.14 -14.04 -24.93
N HIS A 263 -24.96 -14.87 -25.58
CA HIS A 263 -25.00 -14.96 -27.04
C HIS A 263 -25.48 -13.66 -27.67
N ARG A 264 -24.85 -13.26 -28.79
CA ARG A 264 -25.26 -12.10 -29.59
C ARG A 264 -26.37 -12.48 -30.58
N ALA A 265 -27.15 -11.49 -31.01
CA ALA A 265 -28.16 -11.67 -32.05
C ALA A 265 -27.52 -12.22 -33.34
N GLY A 266 -28.00 -13.37 -33.82
CA GLY A 266 -27.41 -14.09 -34.96
C GLY A 266 -26.62 -15.35 -34.61
N CYS A 267 -26.57 -15.75 -33.33
CA CYS A 267 -26.08 -17.09 -32.96
C CYS A 267 -27.02 -18.17 -33.54
N ALA A 268 -26.48 -19.05 -34.37
CA ALA A 268 -27.25 -20.12 -35.00
C ALA A 268 -27.58 -21.28 -34.03
N ASP A 269 -26.70 -21.55 -33.06
CA ASP A 269 -26.83 -22.65 -32.11
C ASP A 269 -26.02 -22.33 -30.82
N ALA A 270 -26.74 -21.94 -29.76
CA ALA A 270 -26.14 -21.57 -28.48
C ALA A 270 -25.38 -22.74 -27.84
N ARG A 271 -25.98 -23.94 -27.86
CA ARG A 271 -25.39 -25.15 -27.26
C ARG A 271 -24.08 -25.52 -27.92
N LYS A 272 -24.01 -25.49 -29.25
CA LYS A 272 -22.75 -25.74 -29.97
C LYS A 272 -21.68 -24.70 -29.66
N CYS A 273 -22.07 -23.43 -29.49
CA CYS A 273 -21.13 -22.38 -29.12
C CYS A 273 -20.58 -22.60 -27.70
N GLU A 274 -21.43 -22.99 -26.74
CA GLU A 274 -21.00 -23.35 -25.38
C GLU A 274 -20.07 -24.57 -25.38
N GLU A 275 -20.38 -25.60 -26.17
CA GLU A 275 -19.53 -26.80 -26.31
C GLU A 275 -18.17 -26.47 -26.96
N SER A 276 -18.15 -25.66 -28.02
CA SER A 276 -16.91 -25.16 -28.61
C SER A 276 -16.11 -24.33 -27.61
N TRP A 277 -16.79 -23.46 -26.85
CA TRP A 277 -16.14 -22.62 -25.85
C TRP A 277 -15.50 -23.43 -24.72
N ALA A 278 -16.23 -24.40 -24.17
CA ALA A 278 -15.73 -25.30 -23.13
C ALA A 278 -14.49 -26.09 -23.61
N ARG A 279 -14.47 -26.49 -24.88
CA ARG A 279 -13.32 -27.19 -25.48
C ARG A 279 -12.11 -26.27 -25.63
N ILE A 280 -12.30 -25.07 -26.20
CA ILE A 280 -11.24 -24.06 -26.35
C ILE A 280 -10.66 -23.72 -24.97
N TRP A 281 -11.52 -23.42 -24.00
CA TRP A 281 -11.12 -23.08 -22.63
C TRP A 281 -10.30 -24.20 -21.97
N ARG A 282 -10.77 -25.45 -22.07
CA ARG A 282 -10.02 -26.61 -21.58
C ARG A 282 -8.65 -26.71 -22.25
N GLY A 283 -8.59 -26.57 -23.57
CA GLY A 283 -7.34 -26.68 -24.33
C GLY A 283 -6.31 -25.62 -23.94
N VAL A 284 -6.76 -24.40 -23.59
CA VAL A 284 -5.87 -23.33 -23.08
C VAL A 284 -5.09 -23.77 -21.84
N PHE A 285 -5.71 -24.53 -20.93
CA PHE A 285 -5.08 -24.91 -19.66
C PHE A 285 -4.50 -26.32 -19.64
N VAL A 286 -5.09 -27.26 -20.39
CA VAL A 286 -4.64 -28.66 -20.41
C VAL A 286 -3.59 -28.85 -21.50
N ASP A 287 -3.92 -28.48 -22.74
CA ASP A 287 -3.09 -28.80 -23.90
C ASP A 287 -1.92 -27.83 -24.05
N LEU A 288 -2.12 -26.56 -23.72
CA LEU A 288 -1.08 -25.52 -23.74
C LEU A 288 -0.43 -25.28 -22.36
N GLY A 289 -1.06 -25.74 -21.27
CA GLY A 289 -0.65 -25.43 -19.91
C GLY A 289 0.03 -26.57 -19.13
N SER A 290 -0.05 -27.82 -19.58
CA SER A 290 0.52 -28.97 -18.86
C SER A 290 1.96 -29.29 -19.29
N ASP A 291 2.75 -29.83 -18.37
CA ASP A 291 4.14 -30.26 -18.54
C ASP A 291 4.40 -30.98 -19.87
N GLY A 292 5.25 -30.39 -20.72
CA GLY A 292 6.48 -31.02 -21.20
C GLY A 292 6.43 -32.38 -21.89
N GLN A 293 5.28 -32.94 -22.25
CA GLN A 293 5.23 -33.96 -23.29
C GLN A 293 5.21 -33.23 -24.62
N ALA A 294 6.42 -33.01 -25.14
CA ALA A 294 6.63 -32.85 -26.56
C ALA A 294 5.77 -33.90 -27.28
N VAL A 295 4.72 -33.44 -27.94
CA VAL A 295 4.10 -34.21 -29.01
C VAL A 295 5.26 -34.52 -29.95
N ARG A 296 5.71 -35.77 -29.97
CA ARG A 296 6.66 -36.27 -30.97
C ARG A 296 5.93 -36.31 -32.32
N GLY A 297 5.65 -35.13 -32.87
CA GLY A 297 5.30 -34.93 -34.27
C GLY A 297 6.55 -34.42 -34.97
N GLY A 298 7.23 -35.30 -35.72
CA GLY A 298 8.37 -34.90 -36.54
C GLY A 298 7.90 -33.94 -37.64
N GLY A 299 7.97 -32.64 -37.37
CA GLY A 299 7.74 -31.58 -38.34
C GLY A 299 8.70 -30.44 -38.05
N GLU A 300 9.75 -30.33 -38.85
CA GLU A 300 10.74 -29.25 -38.75
C GLU A 300 10.05 -27.90 -39.04
N GLY A 301 9.88 -27.07 -38.00
CA GLY A 301 9.74 -25.60 -38.17
C GLY A 301 8.36 -24.95 -37.96
N GLY A 302 7.46 -25.52 -37.15
CA GLY A 302 6.16 -24.91 -36.82
C GLY A 302 6.10 -24.21 -35.44
N LEU A 303 5.12 -23.32 -35.28
CA LEU A 303 4.70 -22.45 -34.15
C LEU A 303 5.01 -22.91 -32.69
N GLU A 304 5.26 -24.18 -32.44
CA GLU A 304 5.53 -24.82 -31.13
C GLU A 304 6.76 -24.25 -30.40
N ALA A 305 7.76 -23.75 -31.13
CA ALA A 305 8.95 -23.13 -30.54
C ALA A 305 8.70 -21.72 -29.95
N ARG A 306 7.55 -21.10 -30.20
CA ARG A 306 7.32 -19.67 -29.90
C ARG A 306 6.47 -19.38 -28.67
N MET A 307 5.85 -20.36 -28.01
CA MET A 307 4.86 -20.08 -26.98
C MET A 307 4.99 -20.96 -25.72
N GLN A 308 6.20 -21.08 -25.16
CA GLN A 308 6.37 -21.63 -23.81
C GLN A 308 6.24 -20.51 -22.77
N VAL A 309 5.04 -19.97 -22.59
CA VAL A 309 4.74 -19.13 -21.43
C VAL A 309 4.34 -20.08 -20.29
N ARG A 310 5.31 -20.40 -19.42
CA ARG A 310 5.07 -21.27 -18.26
C ARG A 310 4.75 -20.42 -17.04
N HIS A 311 3.50 -20.47 -16.60
CA HIS A 311 3.09 -19.93 -15.31
C HIS A 311 3.18 -21.03 -14.24
N HIS A 312 3.49 -20.64 -13.01
CA HIS A 312 3.35 -21.55 -11.87
C HIS A 312 1.89 -22.02 -11.80
N HIS A 313 1.62 -23.28 -11.46
CA HIS A 313 0.25 -23.81 -11.47
C HIS A 313 -0.72 -23.05 -10.54
N LEU A 314 -0.19 -22.40 -9.50
CA LEU A 314 -0.91 -21.51 -8.57
C LEU A 314 -0.93 -20.03 -8.98
N ASP A 315 -0.20 -19.64 -10.03
CA ASP A 315 -0.23 -18.27 -10.56
C ASP A 315 -1.50 -18.05 -11.38
N VAL A 316 -2.64 -17.98 -10.67
CA VAL A 316 -3.96 -17.85 -11.27
C VAL A 316 -4.07 -16.59 -12.15
N VAL A 317 -3.43 -15.49 -11.73
CA VAL A 317 -3.43 -14.23 -12.50
C VAL A 317 -2.67 -14.41 -13.80
N GLY A 318 -1.45 -14.95 -13.75
CA GLY A 318 -0.66 -15.23 -14.94
C GLY A 318 -1.35 -16.19 -15.90
N ARG A 319 -1.94 -17.28 -15.37
CA ARG A 319 -2.71 -18.26 -16.15
C ARG A 319 -3.93 -17.63 -16.85
N LEU A 320 -4.66 -16.73 -16.19
CA LEU A 320 -5.79 -16.03 -16.79
C LEU A 320 -5.35 -14.98 -17.83
N MET A 321 -4.23 -14.29 -17.60
CA MET A 321 -3.65 -13.38 -18.60
C MET A 321 -3.15 -14.13 -19.84
N MET A 322 -2.59 -15.32 -19.66
CA MET A 322 -2.25 -16.23 -20.74
C MET A 322 -3.50 -16.64 -21.52
N ALA A 323 -4.58 -17.00 -20.84
CA ALA A 323 -5.86 -17.35 -21.48
C ALA A 323 -6.43 -16.20 -22.31
N ILE A 324 -6.45 -14.98 -21.78
CA ILE A 324 -6.83 -13.76 -22.52
C ILE A 324 -5.99 -13.63 -23.80
N SER A 325 -4.66 -13.81 -23.67
CA SER A 325 -3.73 -13.63 -24.78
C SER A 325 -3.92 -14.69 -25.87
N ILE A 326 -4.13 -15.95 -25.48
CA ILE A 326 -4.40 -17.06 -26.40
C ILE A 326 -5.73 -16.82 -27.11
N VAL A 327 -6.82 -16.59 -26.38
CA VAL A 327 -8.17 -16.41 -26.94
C VAL A 327 -8.23 -15.24 -27.90
N ASN A 328 -7.52 -14.15 -27.62
CA ASN A 328 -7.45 -12.98 -28.50
C ASN A 328 -6.78 -13.27 -29.86
N VAL A 329 -5.92 -14.28 -29.94
CA VAL A 329 -5.10 -14.59 -31.13
C VAL A 329 -5.68 -15.76 -31.95
N ILE A 330 -6.61 -16.54 -31.38
CA ILE A 330 -7.33 -17.63 -32.07
C ILE A 330 -7.89 -17.22 -33.44
N PRO A 331 -8.63 -16.11 -33.61
CA PRO A 331 -9.25 -15.79 -34.90
C PRO A 331 -8.22 -15.50 -36.01
N ALA A 332 -7.00 -15.11 -35.63
CA ALA A 332 -5.92 -14.82 -36.57
C ALA A 332 -5.03 -16.05 -36.87
N THR A 333 -5.22 -17.17 -36.16
CA THR A 333 -4.25 -18.27 -36.13
C THR A 333 -4.95 -19.64 -36.28
N PRO A 334 -5.19 -20.11 -37.51
CA PRO A 334 -5.95 -21.34 -37.76
C PRO A 334 -5.31 -22.59 -37.13
N ASP A 335 -3.98 -22.69 -37.13
CA ASP A 335 -3.26 -23.81 -36.49
C ASP A 335 -3.57 -23.90 -34.99
N LEU A 336 -3.68 -22.75 -34.32
CA LEU A 336 -4.01 -22.68 -32.89
C LEU A 336 -5.45 -23.11 -32.64
N ALA A 337 -6.37 -22.74 -33.53
CA ALA A 337 -7.76 -23.20 -33.46
C ALA A 337 -7.84 -24.72 -33.62
N GLU A 338 -7.04 -25.33 -34.50
CA GLU A 338 -6.99 -26.78 -34.66
C GLU A 338 -6.48 -27.50 -33.40
N ILE A 339 -5.39 -26.99 -32.80
CA ILE A 339 -4.83 -27.50 -31.54
C ILE A 339 -5.87 -27.47 -30.41
N LEU A 340 -6.66 -26.40 -30.33
CA LEU A 340 -7.68 -26.21 -29.29
C LEU A 340 -9.01 -26.94 -29.58
N GLY A 341 -9.04 -27.81 -30.60
CA GLY A 341 -10.21 -28.62 -30.95
C GLY A 341 -11.27 -27.88 -31.78
N GLY A 342 -10.84 -26.90 -32.57
CA GLY A 342 -11.63 -26.14 -33.53
C GLY A 342 -11.92 -24.69 -33.11
N GLY A 343 -12.41 -23.89 -34.07
CA GLY A 343 -12.88 -22.54 -33.82
C GLY A 343 -14.29 -22.46 -33.23
N PHE A 344 -14.74 -21.24 -32.94
CA PHE A 344 -16.13 -21.00 -32.54
C PHE A 344 -17.10 -21.43 -33.65
N ALA A 345 -18.18 -22.11 -33.26
CA ALA A 345 -19.26 -22.46 -34.18
C ALA A 345 -19.95 -21.22 -34.81
N SER A 346 -19.87 -20.07 -34.14
CA SER A 346 -20.33 -18.78 -34.64
C SER A 346 -19.30 -17.70 -34.32
N THR A 347 -18.76 -17.05 -35.35
CA THR A 347 -17.84 -15.90 -35.22
C THR A 347 -18.47 -14.72 -34.48
N VAL A 348 -19.80 -14.64 -34.42
CA VAL A 348 -20.53 -13.59 -33.71
C VAL A 348 -20.42 -13.76 -32.19
N CYS A 349 -20.23 -14.99 -31.70
CA CYS A 349 -20.15 -15.29 -30.26
C CYS A 349 -18.73 -15.20 -29.69
N GLU A 350 -17.71 -15.19 -30.56
CA GLU A 350 -16.31 -15.12 -30.17
C GLU A 350 -15.99 -13.86 -29.34
N GLY A 351 -16.47 -12.69 -29.80
CA GLY A 351 -16.29 -11.45 -29.04
C GLY A 351 -16.94 -11.49 -27.66
N ALA A 352 -18.12 -12.13 -27.54
CA ALA A 352 -18.79 -12.27 -26.25
C ALA A 352 -18.04 -13.22 -25.30
N ALA A 353 -17.46 -14.30 -25.83
CA ALA A 353 -16.62 -15.19 -25.05
C ALA A 353 -15.33 -14.48 -24.58
N MET A 354 -14.70 -13.69 -25.45
CA MET A 354 -13.54 -12.87 -25.08
C MET A 354 -13.88 -11.87 -23.97
N ASP A 355 -15.00 -11.15 -24.10
CA ASP A 355 -15.50 -10.23 -23.07
C ASP A 355 -15.70 -10.96 -21.73
N ALA A 356 -16.22 -12.20 -21.75
CA ALA A 356 -16.40 -13.02 -20.57
C ALA A 356 -15.09 -13.47 -19.92
N VAL A 357 -14.05 -13.82 -20.70
CA VAL A 357 -12.72 -14.13 -20.13
C VAL A 357 -12.11 -12.90 -19.45
N VAL A 358 -12.19 -11.73 -20.09
CA VAL A 358 -11.67 -10.48 -19.51
C VAL A 358 -12.42 -10.13 -18.22
N ALA A 359 -13.75 -10.26 -18.21
CA ALA A 359 -14.57 -10.05 -17.03
C ALA A 359 -14.23 -11.04 -15.90
N PHE A 360 -14.09 -12.33 -16.24
CA PHE A 360 -13.72 -13.36 -15.28
C PHE A 360 -12.32 -13.16 -14.69
N SER A 361 -11.34 -12.78 -15.52
CA SER A 361 -9.98 -12.46 -15.06
C SER A 361 -9.97 -11.26 -14.12
N ARG A 362 -10.67 -10.18 -14.48
CA ARG A 362 -10.78 -8.99 -13.63
C ARG A 362 -11.45 -9.31 -12.30
N LYS A 363 -12.58 -10.03 -12.34
CA LYS A 363 -13.29 -10.46 -11.13
C LYS A 363 -12.38 -11.29 -10.23
N THR A 364 -11.66 -12.26 -10.79
CA THR A 364 -10.72 -13.10 -10.03
C THR A 364 -9.60 -12.26 -9.40
N GLN A 365 -9.07 -11.26 -10.11
CA GLN A 365 -8.05 -10.35 -9.59
C GLN A 365 -8.57 -9.47 -8.44
N ASP A 366 -9.81 -8.96 -8.58
CA ASP A 366 -10.45 -8.12 -7.56
C ASP A 366 -10.79 -8.91 -6.28
N GLU A 367 -11.16 -10.18 -6.44
CA GLU A 367 -11.53 -11.13 -5.37
C GLU A 367 -10.34 -12.00 -4.90
N LEU A 368 -9.10 -11.69 -5.29
CA LEU A 368 -7.93 -12.51 -4.94
C LEU A 368 -7.78 -12.75 -3.43
N MET A 369 -8.14 -11.76 -2.63
CA MET A 369 -8.01 -11.86 -1.17
C MET A 369 -8.94 -12.92 -0.58
N ASP A 370 -10.05 -13.24 -1.25
CA ASP A 370 -11.04 -14.21 -0.78
C ASP A 370 -10.45 -15.63 -0.72
N PHE A 371 -9.42 -15.93 -1.53
CA PHE A 371 -8.68 -17.18 -1.43
C PHE A 371 -7.84 -17.27 -0.14
N PHE A 372 -7.47 -16.14 0.45
CA PHE A 372 -6.58 -16.05 1.62
C PHE A 372 -7.33 -15.75 2.92
N GLU A 373 -8.66 -15.72 2.91
CA GLU A 373 -9.45 -15.62 4.13
C GLU A 373 -9.31 -16.89 4.97
N ASP A 374 -9.34 -16.71 6.29
CA ASP A 374 -9.27 -17.84 7.22
C ASP A 374 -10.59 -18.61 7.19
N VAL A 375 -10.51 -19.94 7.26
CA VAL A 375 -11.70 -20.78 7.35
C VAL A 375 -12.12 -20.74 8.82
N VAL A 376 -13.14 -19.93 9.12
CA VAL A 376 -13.73 -19.80 10.46
C VAL A 376 -14.27 -21.14 10.96
#